data_AF-A0AAN0M6N1-F1
#
_entry.id   AF-A0AAN0M6N1-F1
#
_cell.length_a   1.000
_cell.length_b   1.000
_cell.length_c   1.000
_cell.angle_alpha   90.00
_cell.angle_beta   90.00
_cell.angle_gamma   90.00
#
_symmetry.space_group_name_H-M   'P 1'
#
loop_
_entity.id
_entity.type
_entity.pdbx_description
1 polymer ?
#
loop_
_entity_poly.entity_id
_entity_poly.type
_entity_poly.pdbx_seq_one_letter_code
_entity_poly.pdbx_strand_id
1 'polypeptide(L)'
;MLSIGTLSAGQAASGYYQSEGYYIAGSPEAEQSAIYHGKAAEEAQLTGQIDDARFADLLDGQTPDGRTLGRYRNGERQHRAGLDLTFSAPKGVSIAALIGGDTRIIAAHTAAVKEALDYAEANLIQTRRMVSGELIRETGGKTIAGIFQHDTSRALDPQLHSHAVITNIVKDSTGTYRSMANDRFFQNGRIDGRVSTTIFLGQLYRNAFAEKLEALGYQNYSRENGLFDIKGIPQNLIDEFSKRRKEIEASLKERGMESNSYNSQLAALATRASKKPVERGELRAAWEAEVKALGIDMDQVLRDAQTPRSPDRIPDPDQLAARAVNYAVSHFAERNAIYARAAVVDKAMKYAPNVTARAIDAELAHQVKDGYLFTLERPEGQFLTDLQNVRTERENIYLMTSLKDREVLDMRTMYNRATGRTSELGSSKEAC
;
A
#
# COMPACT_ATOMS: atom_id res chain seq x y z
N MET A 1 -4.58 -7.31 -4.46
CA MET A 1 -3.33 -7.62 -3.74
C MET A 1 -2.23 -6.69 -4.24
N LEU A 2 -1.25 -6.35 -3.40
CA LEU A 2 -0.07 -5.58 -3.82
C LEU A 2 1.19 -6.36 -3.43
N SER A 3 2.14 -6.47 -4.34
CA SER A 3 3.53 -6.88 -4.06
C SER A 3 4.50 -5.80 -4.51
N ILE A 4 5.59 -5.61 -3.75
CA ILE A 4 6.61 -4.60 -4.05
C ILE A 4 7.96 -5.30 -4.22
N GLY A 5 8.63 -5.04 -5.34
CA GLY A 5 9.95 -5.56 -5.65
C GLY A 5 10.93 -4.46 -6.05
N THR A 6 12.21 -4.64 -5.74
CA THR A 6 13.26 -3.78 -6.29
C THR A 6 13.67 -4.27 -7.67
N LEU A 7 13.88 -3.35 -8.60
CA LEU A 7 14.34 -3.67 -9.94
C LEU A 7 15.84 -3.47 -10.10
N SER A 8 16.51 -4.57 -10.45
CA SER A 8 17.88 -4.56 -10.95
C SER A 8 17.92 -4.13 -12.42
N ALA A 9 19.10 -3.68 -12.87
CA ALA A 9 19.32 -3.35 -14.28
C ALA A 9 19.05 -4.55 -15.21
N GLY A 10 19.41 -5.77 -14.80
CA GLY A 10 19.16 -6.99 -15.59
C GLY A 10 17.67 -7.35 -15.72
N GLN A 11 16.87 -7.08 -14.69
CA GLN A 11 15.41 -7.22 -14.79
C GLN A 11 14.82 -6.13 -15.68
N ALA A 12 15.26 -4.89 -15.55
CA ALA A 12 14.80 -3.81 -16.43
C ALA A 12 15.08 -4.12 -17.92
N ALA A 13 16.25 -4.69 -18.21
CA ALA A 13 16.67 -5.06 -19.56
C ALA A 13 15.93 -6.28 -20.13
N SER A 14 15.29 -7.12 -19.31
CA SER A 14 14.57 -8.30 -19.80
C SER A 14 13.19 -7.99 -20.36
N GLY A 15 12.71 -6.74 -20.22
CA GLY A 15 11.39 -6.32 -20.70
C GLY A 15 10.23 -7.00 -19.96
N TYR A 16 10.45 -7.59 -18.77
CA TYR A 16 9.43 -8.39 -18.09
C TYR A 16 8.13 -7.62 -17.75
N TYR A 17 8.19 -6.29 -17.72
CA TYR A 17 7.06 -5.39 -17.48
C TYR A 17 6.27 -5.06 -18.75
N GLN A 18 6.80 -5.31 -19.95
CA GLN A 18 6.15 -4.95 -21.21
C GLN A 18 4.72 -5.50 -21.27
N SER A 19 3.81 -4.69 -21.82
CA SER A 19 2.40 -5.07 -21.95
C SER A 19 2.27 -6.33 -22.79
N GLU A 20 1.51 -7.28 -22.26
CA GLU A 20 1.13 -8.46 -23.02
C GLU A 20 -0.10 -8.11 -23.86
N GLY A 21 0.02 -8.19 -25.20
CA GLY A 21 -0.95 -7.66 -26.18
C GLY A 21 -2.33 -8.31 -26.20
N TYR A 22 -3.10 -8.18 -25.12
CA TYR A 22 -4.49 -8.61 -24.98
C TYR A 22 -5.44 -7.80 -25.87
N TYR A 23 -5.12 -6.53 -26.10
CA TYR A 23 -5.92 -5.62 -26.90
C TYR A 23 -5.48 -5.60 -28.36
N ILE A 24 -6.43 -5.30 -29.24
CA ILE A 24 -6.17 -5.09 -30.66
C ILE A 24 -5.20 -3.91 -30.79
N ALA A 25 -4.08 -4.10 -31.48
CA ALA A 25 -3.11 -3.03 -31.69
C ALA A 25 -3.79 -1.80 -32.33
N GLY A 26 -3.58 -0.63 -31.72
CA GLY A 26 -4.24 0.62 -32.12
C GLY A 26 -5.66 0.80 -31.58
N SER A 27 -6.15 -0.09 -30.71
CA SER A 27 -7.38 0.18 -29.95
C SER A 27 -7.10 1.12 -28.78
N PRO A 28 -8.09 1.91 -28.31
CA PRO A 28 -7.94 2.76 -27.14
C PRO A 28 -7.47 2.00 -25.89
N GLU A 29 -7.87 0.73 -25.76
CA GLU A 29 -7.47 -0.12 -24.64
C GLU A 29 -6.00 -0.58 -24.76
N ALA A 30 -5.51 -0.83 -25.97
CA ALA A 30 -4.10 -1.12 -26.22
C ALA A 30 -3.22 0.08 -25.85
N GLU A 31 -3.64 1.29 -26.23
CA GLU A 31 -2.94 2.54 -25.88
C GLU A 31 -2.93 2.80 -24.37
N GLN A 32 -3.95 2.31 -23.65
CA GLN A 32 -4.05 2.41 -22.20
C GLN A 32 -3.36 1.28 -21.44
N SER A 33 -2.86 0.24 -22.13
CA SER A 33 -2.24 -0.92 -21.50
C SER A 33 -0.83 -0.66 -20.98
N ALA A 34 -0.15 0.38 -21.49
CA ALA A 34 1.18 0.80 -21.04
C ALA A 34 1.24 2.32 -21.05
N ILE A 35 1.08 2.97 -19.89
CA ILE A 35 0.96 4.43 -19.79
C ILE A 35 1.92 5.06 -18.77
N TYR A 36 2.40 6.26 -19.08
CA TYR A 36 3.14 7.07 -18.11
C TYR A 36 2.25 7.59 -16.98
N HIS A 37 2.83 7.72 -15.79
CA HIS A 37 2.21 8.32 -14.61
C HIS A 37 3.25 9.06 -13.75
N GLY A 38 2.79 10.05 -12.99
CA GLY A 38 3.61 10.79 -12.01
C GLY A 38 3.92 12.23 -12.44
N LYS A 39 4.07 13.13 -11.46
CA LYS A 39 4.18 14.58 -11.70
C LYS A 39 5.44 14.97 -12.47
N ALA A 40 6.54 14.22 -12.32
CA ALA A 40 7.76 14.52 -13.08
C ALA A 40 7.67 13.99 -14.52
N ALA A 41 6.82 12.99 -14.77
CA ALA A 41 6.51 12.54 -16.12
C ALA A 41 5.70 13.62 -16.84
N GLU A 42 4.65 14.15 -16.20
CA GLU A 42 3.83 15.24 -16.73
C GLU A 42 4.67 16.48 -17.06
N GLU A 43 5.54 16.92 -16.15
CA GLU A 43 6.45 18.05 -16.39
C GLU A 43 7.44 17.81 -17.53
N ALA A 44 7.84 16.56 -17.74
CA ALA A 44 8.71 16.14 -18.83
C ALA A 44 7.94 15.85 -20.13
N GLN A 45 6.63 16.10 -20.17
CA GLN A 45 5.74 15.77 -21.30
C GLN A 45 5.74 14.27 -21.65
N LEU A 46 6.05 13.42 -20.68
CA LEU A 46 5.93 11.97 -20.75
C LEU A 46 4.51 11.61 -20.32
N THR A 47 3.57 11.69 -21.25
CA THR A 47 2.14 11.43 -21.01
C THR A 47 1.57 10.47 -22.04
N GLY A 48 0.55 9.72 -21.68
CA GLY A 48 -0.07 8.76 -22.58
C GLY A 48 0.73 7.46 -22.68
N GLN A 49 0.74 6.85 -23.87
CA GLN A 49 1.37 5.57 -24.10
C GLN A 49 2.88 5.61 -23.87
N ILE A 50 3.42 4.54 -23.32
CA ILE A 50 4.86 4.38 -23.08
C ILE A 50 5.60 4.16 -24.39
N ASP A 51 6.67 4.92 -24.59
CA ASP A 51 7.74 4.60 -25.53
C ASP A 51 8.73 3.66 -24.83
N ASP A 52 8.84 2.43 -25.30
CA ASP A 52 9.66 1.39 -24.69
C ASP A 52 11.15 1.75 -24.64
N ALA A 53 11.68 2.39 -25.69
CA ALA A 53 13.09 2.79 -25.73
C ALA A 53 13.33 3.93 -24.73
N ARG A 54 12.43 4.91 -24.70
CA ARG A 54 12.51 6.02 -23.74
C ARG A 54 12.34 5.54 -22.30
N PHE A 55 11.47 4.58 -22.05
CA PHE A 55 11.29 4.01 -20.72
C PHE A 55 12.49 3.16 -20.29
N ALA A 56 13.10 2.41 -21.20
CA ALA A 56 14.36 1.71 -20.93
C ALA A 56 15.49 2.69 -20.55
N ASP A 57 15.60 3.83 -21.24
CA ASP A 57 16.56 4.89 -20.88
C ASP A 57 16.32 5.44 -19.47
N LEU A 58 15.05 5.67 -19.11
CA LEU A 58 14.67 6.12 -17.77
C LEU A 58 15.03 5.09 -16.70
N LEU A 59 14.82 3.79 -16.97
CA LEU A 59 15.23 2.69 -16.09
C LEU A 59 16.73 2.51 -16.00
N ASP A 60 17.49 2.89 -17.03
CA ASP A 60 18.95 2.96 -16.97
C ASP A 60 19.46 4.21 -16.21
N GLY A 61 18.57 5.12 -15.86
CA GLY A 61 18.86 6.32 -15.08
C GLY A 61 19.15 7.56 -15.91
N GLN A 62 18.84 7.56 -17.20
CA GLN A 62 18.88 8.76 -18.03
C GLN A 62 17.69 9.66 -17.69
N THR A 63 17.96 10.88 -17.24
CA THR A 63 16.93 11.83 -16.83
C THR A 63 16.38 12.60 -18.03
N PRO A 64 15.16 13.17 -17.92
CA PRO A 64 14.59 13.98 -18.99
C PRO A 64 15.46 15.15 -19.45
N ASP A 65 16.28 15.71 -18.57
CA ASP A 65 17.21 16.81 -18.88
C ASP A 65 18.61 16.35 -19.33
N GLY A 66 18.77 15.07 -19.71
CA GLY A 66 19.98 14.55 -20.35
C GLY A 66 21.12 14.16 -19.40
N ARG A 67 20.87 14.11 -18.09
CA ARG A 67 21.86 13.63 -17.11
C ARG A 67 21.73 12.12 -16.93
N THR A 68 22.80 11.49 -16.46
CA THR A 68 22.79 10.07 -16.10
C THR A 68 22.99 9.92 -14.61
N LEU A 69 21.99 9.36 -13.92
CA LEU A 69 22.09 9.03 -12.51
C LEU A 69 22.90 7.76 -12.31
N GLY A 70 23.53 7.64 -11.14
CA GLY A 70 24.32 6.47 -10.76
C GLY A 70 25.54 6.86 -9.94
N ARG A 71 26.15 5.87 -9.30
CA ARG A 71 27.40 6.04 -8.55
C ARG A 71 28.50 5.24 -9.22
N TYR A 72 29.62 5.86 -9.50
CA TYR A 72 30.81 5.15 -9.98
C TYR A 72 31.53 4.49 -8.79
N ARG A 73 31.79 3.19 -8.91
CA ARG A 73 32.63 2.41 -8.00
C ARG A 73 33.53 1.52 -8.84
N ASN A 74 34.84 1.58 -8.59
CA ASN A 74 35.85 0.81 -9.33
C ASN A 74 35.74 0.97 -10.87
N GLY A 75 35.37 2.15 -11.35
CA GLY A 75 35.20 2.41 -12.80
C GLY A 75 33.84 1.98 -13.37
N GLU A 76 33.00 1.27 -12.62
CA GLU A 76 31.68 0.83 -13.06
C GLU A 76 30.56 1.73 -12.51
N ARG A 77 29.60 2.09 -13.37
CA ARG A 77 28.40 2.83 -12.96
C ARG A 77 27.41 1.88 -12.31
N GLN A 78 27.10 2.12 -11.04
CA GLN A 78 26.06 1.40 -10.31
C GLN A 78 24.78 2.23 -10.26
N HIS A 79 23.71 1.68 -10.82
CA HIS A 79 22.37 2.25 -10.78
C HIS A 79 21.34 1.15 -10.46
N ARG A 80 20.34 1.49 -9.64
CA ARG A 80 19.16 0.65 -9.45
C ARG A 80 18.07 1.18 -10.37
N ALA A 81 17.38 0.32 -11.09
CA ALA A 81 16.43 0.76 -12.11
C ALA A 81 15.17 1.40 -11.51
N GLY A 82 14.67 0.85 -10.40
CA GLY A 82 13.44 1.35 -9.79
C GLY A 82 12.78 0.39 -8.80
N LEU A 83 11.48 0.60 -8.63
CA LEU A 83 10.57 -0.26 -7.87
C LEU A 83 9.45 -0.75 -8.78
N ASP A 84 9.04 -1.99 -8.60
CA ASP A 84 7.86 -2.56 -9.22
C ASP A 84 6.79 -2.77 -8.14
N LEU A 85 5.66 -2.08 -8.30
CA LEU A 85 4.46 -2.25 -7.50
C LEU A 85 3.46 -3.02 -8.36
N THR A 86 3.32 -4.32 -8.10
CA THR A 86 2.38 -5.17 -8.83
C THR A 86 1.03 -5.20 -8.13
N PHE A 87 0.02 -4.58 -8.74
CA PHE A 87 -1.36 -4.54 -8.25
C PHE A 87 -2.16 -5.63 -8.95
N SER A 88 -2.68 -6.60 -8.20
CA SER A 88 -3.51 -7.69 -8.74
C SER A 88 -4.96 -7.56 -8.30
N ALA A 89 -5.88 -7.58 -9.25
CA ALA A 89 -7.32 -7.63 -8.98
C ALA A 89 -7.72 -8.96 -8.32
N PRO A 90 -8.83 -8.98 -7.56
CA PRO A 90 -9.47 -10.23 -7.15
C PRO A 90 -9.79 -11.15 -8.34
N LYS A 91 -9.92 -12.45 -8.07
CA LYS A 91 -10.15 -13.43 -9.14
C LYS A 91 -11.53 -13.27 -9.77
N GLY A 92 -12.59 -13.07 -8.98
CA GLY A 92 -13.93 -12.85 -9.51
C GLY A 92 -13.99 -11.59 -10.39
N VAL A 93 -13.34 -10.51 -9.95
CA VAL A 93 -13.16 -9.28 -10.76
C VAL A 93 -12.41 -9.55 -12.07
N SER A 94 -11.33 -10.34 -12.04
CA SER A 94 -10.58 -10.70 -13.26
C SER A 94 -11.42 -11.51 -14.24
N ILE A 95 -12.24 -12.44 -13.74
CA ILE A 95 -13.19 -13.23 -14.55
C ILE A 95 -14.23 -12.30 -15.19
N ALA A 96 -14.85 -11.42 -14.40
CA ALA A 96 -15.85 -10.48 -14.90
C ALA A 96 -15.30 -9.55 -15.99
N ALA A 97 -14.06 -9.07 -15.83
CA ALA A 97 -13.42 -8.19 -16.79
C ALA A 97 -12.99 -8.91 -18.08
N LEU A 98 -12.33 -10.07 -17.95
CA LEU A 98 -11.58 -10.68 -19.06
C LEU A 98 -12.34 -11.78 -19.79
N ILE A 99 -13.16 -12.54 -19.07
CA ILE A 99 -14.05 -13.55 -19.67
C ILE A 99 -15.40 -12.91 -19.96
N GLY A 100 -15.96 -12.20 -18.98
CA GLY A 100 -17.20 -11.46 -19.13
C GLY A 100 -17.10 -10.27 -20.09
N GLY A 101 -15.89 -9.80 -20.41
CA GLY A 101 -15.65 -8.76 -21.42
C GLY A 101 -16.04 -7.35 -20.98
N ASP A 102 -16.26 -7.09 -19.69
CA ASP A 102 -16.55 -5.74 -19.21
C ASP A 102 -15.26 -4.89 -19.08
N THR A 103 -14.93 -4.16 -20.14
CA THR A 103 -13.74 -3.29 -20.19
C THR A 103 -13.80 -2.11 -19.22
N ARG A 104 -14.98 -1.76 -18.68
CA ARG A 104 -15.11 -0.68 -17.69
C ARG A 104 -14.43 -1.04 -16.37
N ILE A 105 -14.42 -2.34 -16.01
CA ILE A 105 -13.69 -2.85 -14.84
C ILE A 105 -12.19 -2.60 -14.99
N ILE A 106 -11.67 -2.72 -16.21
CA ILE A 106 -10.25 -2.53 -16.51
C ILE A 106 -9.87 -1.05 -16.32
N ALA A 107 -10.68 -0.13 -16.85
CA ALA A 107 -10.48 1.29 -16.61
C ALA A 107 -10.55 1.64 -15.11
N ALA A 108 -11.50 1.04 -14.38
CA ALA A 108 -11.62 1.20 -12.93
C ALA A 108 -10.38 0.68 -12.18
N HIS A 109 -9.82 -0.45 -12.59
CA HIS A 109 -8.57 -1.01 -12.05
C HIS A 109 -7.41 -0.03 -12.25
N THR A 110 -7.20 0.46 -13.47
CA THR A 110 -6.14 1.42 -13.79
C THR A 110 -6.30 2.72 -13.00
N ALA A 111 -7.53 3.22 -12.85
CA ALA A 111 -7.80 4.39 -12.02
C ALA A 111 -7.44 4.16 -10.53
N ALA A 112 -7.76 2.99 -9.98
CA ALA A 112 -7.39 2.63 -8.60
C ALA A 112 -5.87 2.47 -8.41
N VAL A 113 -5.15 1.97 -9.43
CA VAL A 113 -3.68 1.93 -9.43
C VAL A 113 -3.10 3.34 -9.37
N LYS A 114 -3.58 4.25 -10.22
CA LYS A 114 -3.13 5.67 -10.23
C LYS A 114 -3.32 6.34 -8.87
N GLU A 115 -4.48 6.15 -8.25
CA GLU A 115 -4.79 6.71 -6.94
C GLU A 115 -3.81 6.22 -5.84
N ALA A 116 -3.46 4.93 -5.87
CA ALA A 116 -2.46 4.39 -4.97
C ALA A 116 -1.03 4.94 -5.24
N LEU A 117 -0.69 5.17 -6.52
CA LEU A 117 0.59 5.78 -6.90
C LEU A 117 0.67 7.26 -6.52
N ASP A 118 -0.42 8.02 -6.64
CA ASP A 118 -0.48 9.42 -6.24
C ASP A 118 -0.25 9.57 -4.74
N TYR A 119 -0.84 8.68 -3.93
CA TYR A 119 -0.55 8.62 -2.51
C TYR A 119 0.92 8.29 -2.24
N ALA A 120 1.47 7.29 -2.95
CA ALA A 120 2.86 6.90 -2.77
C ALA A 120 3.82 8.05 -3.13
N GLU A 121 3.56 8.76 -4.23
CA GLU A 121 4.32 9.93 -4.67
C GLU A 121 4.32 11.04 -3.61
N ALA A 122 3.16 11.33 -3.02
CA ALA A 122 3.02 12.40 -2.03
C ALA A 122 3.64 12.04 -0.66
N ASN A 123 3.59 10.78 -0.23
CA ASN A 123 3.82 10.42 1.18
C ASN A 123 5.02 9.48 1.42
N LEU A 124 5.39 8.67 0.42
CA LEU A 124 6.33 7.57 0.59
C LEU A 124 7.64 7.77 -0.18
N ILE A 125 7.59 8.49 -1.30
CA ILE A 125 8.78 8.81 -2.10
C ILE A 125 9.68 9.76 -1.32
N GLN A 126 10.95 9.38 -1.21
CA GLN A 126 11.99 10.21 -0.63
C GLN A 126 13.15 10.38 -1.60
N THR A 127 13.90 11.45 -1.42
CA THR A 127 15.21 11.64 -2.03
C THR A 127 16.20 12.17 -0.99
N ARG A 128 17.48 12.27 -1.38
CA ARG A 128 18.56 12.70 -0.49
C ARG A 128 19.32 13.82 -1.17
N ARG A 129 19.57 14.91 -0.43
CA ARG A 129 20.37 16.04 -0.90
C ARG A 129 21.39 16.46 0.15
N MET A 130 22.56 16.89 -0.31
CA MET A 130 23.57 17.49 0.57
C MET A 130 23.26 18.97 0.74
N VAL A 131 23.16 19.44 1.97
CA VAL A 131 22.94 20.85 2.33
C VAL A 131 23.96 21.21 3.39
N SER A 132 24.83 22.18 3.10
CA SER A 132 25.85 22.65 4.05
C SER A 132 26.73 21.54 4.66
N GLY A 133 27.04 20.50 3.88
CA GLY A 133 27.84 19.35 4.33
C GLY A 133 27.05 18.24 5.04
N GLU A 134 25.74 18.42 5.25
CA GLU A 134 24.87 17.42 5.87
C GLU A 134 23.97 16.75 4.83
N LEU A 135 23.77 15.43 4.96
CA LEU A 135 22.86 14.67 4.10
C LEU A 135 21.43 14.78 4.63
N ILE A 136 20.61 15.61 3.99
CA ILE A 136 19.20 15.79 4.34
C ILE A 136 18.34 14.83 3.49
N ARG A 137 17.42 14.14 4.17
CA ARG A 137 16.34 13.38 3.51
C ARG A 137 15.15 14.29 3.28
N GLU A 138 14.65 14.29 2.06
CA GLU A 138 13.47 15.04 1.66
C GLU A 138 12.36 14.04 1.34
N THR A 139 11.18 14.25 1.93
CA THR A 139 9.97 13.48 1.64
C THR A 139 9.09 14.29 0.72
N GLY A 140 8.48 13.63 -0.27
CA GLY A 140 7.71 14.31 -1.30
C GLY A 140 8.65 14.74 -2.42
N GLY A 141 8.48 14.12 -3.57
CA GLY A 141 9.23 14.39 -4.78
C GLY A 141 8.40 13.92 -5.97
N LYS A 142 8.63 14.50 -7.14
CA LYS A 142 7.84 14.19 -8.33
C LYS A 142 8.45 12.99 -9.03
N THR A 143 7.64 11.99 -9.36
CA THR A 143 8.09 10.71 -9.91
C THR A 143 7.85 10.58 -11.41
N ILE A 144 8.57 9.65 -12.03
CA ILE A 144 8.28 9.12 -13.36
C ILE A 144 8.03 7.62 -13.19
N ALA A 145 6.82 7.17 -13.52
CA ALA A 145 6.41 5.79 -13.45
C ALA A 145 5.77 5.33 -14.78
N GLY A 146 5.85 4.03 -15.04
CA GLY A 146 5.11 3.37 -16.10
C GLY A 146 4.13 2.36 -15.52
N ILE A 147 2.88 2.38 -15.96
CA ILE A 147 1.85 1.42 -15.57
C ILE A 147 1.64 0.46 -16.74
N PHE A 148 2.00 -0.80 -16.55
CA PHE A 148 1.86 -1.86 -17.55
C PHE A 148 0.82 -2.87 -17.10
N GLN A 149 -0.30 -2.92 -17.82
CA GLN A 149 -1.41 -3.80 -17.54
C GLN A 149 -1.24 -5.16 -18.23
N HIS A 150 -1.50 -6.21 -17.47
CA HIS A 150 -1.42 -7.61 -17.86
C HIS A 150 -2.74 -8.30 -17.50
N ASP A 151 -3.06 -9.35 -18.25
CA ASP A 151 -4.37 -10.03 -18.30
C ASP A 151 -4.29 -11.50 -17.84
N THR A 152 -3.09 -12.05 -17.70
CA THR A 152 -2.88 -13.49 -17.62
C THR A 152 -1.87 -13.87 -16.55
N SER A 153 -2.21 -14.90 -15.78
CA SER A 153 -1.28 -15.47 -14.83
C SER A 153 -0.17 -16.27 -15.53
N ARG A 154 0.81 -16.75 -14.75
CA ARG A 154 1.82 -17.70 -15.26
C ARG A 154 1.22 -19.05 -15.67
N ALA A 155 0.09 -19.43 -15.08
CA ALA A 155 -0.66 -20.63 -15.44
C ALA A 155 -1.70 -20.35 -16.55
N LEU A 156 -1.62 -19.20 -17.22
CA LEU A 156 -2.52 -18.75 -18.28
C LEU A 156 -3.99 -18.58 -17.87
N ASP A 157 -4.30 -18.58 -16.57
CA ASP A 157 -5.62 -18.16 -16.07
C ASP A 157 -5.85 -16.65 -16.23
N PRO A 158 -7.11 -16.18 -16.36
CA PRO A 158 -7.46 -14.76 -16.39
C PRO A 158 -7.04 -14.11 -15.06
N GLN A 159 -6.19 -13.10 -15.16
CA GLN A 159 -5.65 -12.38 -14.01
C GLN A 159 -5.36 -10.94 -14.39
N LEU A 160 -6.30 -10.04 -14.08
CA LEU A 160 -6.08 -8.61 -14.27
C LEU A 160 -5.07 -8.12 -13.22
N HIS A 161 -3.96 -7.57 -13.69
CA HIS A 161 -2.95 -6.96 -12.83
C HIS A 161 -2.17 -5.88 -13.56
N SER A 162 -1.55 -4.97 -12.82
CA SER A 162 -0.65 -3.97 -13.38
C SER A 162 0.68 -3.97 -12.66
N HIS A 163 1.77 -3.96 -13.44
CA HIS A 163 3.10 -3.61 -12.99
C HIS A 163 3.24 -2.09 -13.04
N ALA A 164 3.19 -1.43 -11.89
CA ALA A 164 3.50 -0.01 -11.78
C ALA A 164 4.98 0.14 -11.45
N VAL A 165 5.78 0.40 -12.48
CA VAL A 165 7.22 0.53 -12.40
C VAL A 165 7.59 1.99 -12.14
N ILE A 166 7.95 2.31 -10.89
CA ILE A 166 8.47 3.62 -10.50
C ILE A 166 9.96 3.64 -10.79
N THR A 167 10.40 4.50 -11.71
CA THR A 167 11.81 4.65 -12.05
C THR A 167 12.60 5.19 -10.84
N ASN A 168 13.90 4.93 -10.79
CA ASN A 168 14.78 5.48 -9.75
C ASN A 168 15.19 6.95 -10.05
N ILE A 169 14.24 7.73 -10.56
CA ILE A 169 14.39 9.15 -10.90
C ILE A 169 13.27 9.92 -10.20
N VAL A 170 13.66 10.82 -9.29
CA VAL A 170 12.76 11.70 -8.55
C VAL A 170 13.23 13.13 -8.73
N LYS A 171 12.32 14.04 -9.07
CA LYS A 171 12.59 15.48 -9.11
C LYS A 171 12.30 16.07 -7.73
N ASP A 172 13.33 16.62 -7.09
CA ASP A 172 13.26 17.21 -5.75
C ASP A 172 12.60 18.61 -5.76
N SER A 173 12.39 19.20 -4.58
CA SER A 173 11.83 20.56 -4.43
C SER A 173 12.65 21.67 -5.11
N THR A 174 13.93 21.42 -5.42
CA THR A 174 14.79 22.37 -6.15
C THR A 174 14.65 22.24 -7.67
N GLY A 175 13.87 21.27 -8.15
CA GLY A 175 13.72 20.96 -9.57
C GLY A 175 14.82 20.04 -10.12
N THR A 176 15.68 19.48 -9.26
CA THR A 176 16.80 18.63 -9.64
C THR A 176 16.38 17.16 -9.64
N TYR A 177 16.72 16.43 -10.70
CA TYR A 177 16.57 14.97 -10.74
C TYR A 177 17.63 14.28 -9.88
N ARG A 178 17.18 13.39 -9.00
CA ARG A 178 18.00 12.61 -8.07
C ARG A 178 17.48 11.18 -7.97
N SER A 179 18.32 10.29 -7.44
CA SER A 179 17.89 8.92 -7.15
C SER A 179 16.88 8.88 -6.00
N MET A 180 15.95 7.95 -6.10
CA MET A 180 14.96 7.67 -5.07
C MET A 180 15.62 7.01 -3.86
N ALA A 181 15.23 7.45 -2.67
CA ALA A 181 15.40 6.70 -1.43
C ALA A 181 14.11 5.91 -1.17
N ASN A 182 14.20 4.58 -1.24
CA ASN A 182 13.06 3.67 -1.11
C ASN A 182 12.92 3.07 0.29
N ASP A 183 13.66 3.59 1.29
CA ASP A 183 13.69 3.04 2.64
C ASP A 183 12.28 2.88 3.23
N ARG A 184 11.37 3.84 2.99
CA ARG A 184 9.98 3.81 3.46
C ARG A 184 9.13 2.68 2.86
N PHE A 185 9.48 2.14 1.70
CA PHE A 185 8.74 1.01 1.11
C PHE A 185 9.05 -0.32 1.82
N PHE A 186 10.21 -0.43 2.45
CA PHE A 186 10.69 -1.67 3.09
C PHE A 186 10.83 -1.56 4.62
N GLN A 187 10.35 -0.47 5.22
CA GLN A 187 10.27 -0.35 6.67
C GLN A 187 9.20 -1.32 7.20
N ASN A 188 9.66 -2.39 7.84
CA ASN A 188 8.80 -3.35 8.54
C ASN A 188 8.51 -2.83 9.96
N GLY A 189 7.25 -2.50 10.24
CA GLY A 189 6.80 -2.13 11.56
C GLY A 189 6.33 -3.33 12.38
N ARG A 190 7.06 -3.69 13.44
CA ARG A 190 6.50 -4.37 14.61
C ARG A 190 6.67 -3.58 15.91
N ILE A 191 7.40 -2.47 15.87
CA ILE A 191 7.57 -1.54 16.98
C ILE A 191 6.77 -0.28 16.59
N ASP A 192 5.85 0.16 17.46
CA ASP A 192 4.98 1.34 17.33
C ASP A 192 3.73 1.24 16.43
N GLY A 193 3.12 0.05 16.29
CA GLY A 193 1.79 -0.08 15.64
C GLY A 193 1.76 0.25 14.14
N ARG A 194 2.92 0.32 13.47
CA ARG A 194 3.01 0.70 12.06
C ARG A 194 2.56 -0.45 11.15
N VAL A 195 1.74 -0.12 10.16
CA VAL A 195 1.34 -1.05 9.09
C VAL A 195 2.42 -1.06 8.01
N SER A 196 2.80 -2.25 7.51
CA SER A 196 3.72 -2.34 6.37
C SER A 196 3.19 -1.53 5.18
N THR A 197 4.06 -0.76 4.54
CA THR A 197 3.72 0.07 3.37
C THR A 197 2.99 -0.72 2.28
N THR A 198 3.39 -1.98 2.06
CA THR A 198 2.72 -2.89 1.11
C THR A 198 1.26 -3.19 1.50
N ILE A 199 1.00 -3.40 2.79
CA ILE A 199 -0.36 -3.67 3.29
C ILE A 199 -1.22 -2.42 3.13
N PHE A 200 -0.69 -1.27 3.53
CA PHE A 200 -1.38 0.01 3.47
C PHE A 200 -1.73 0.42 2.05
N LEU A 201 -0.73 0.51 1.14
CA LEU A 201 -0.97 0.85 -0.27
C LEU A 201 -1.88 -0.17 -0.95
N GLY A 202 -1.74 -1.45 -0.59
CA GLY A 202 -2.63 -2.49 -1.07
C GLY A 202 -4.08 -2.26 -0.64
N GLN A 203 -4.32 -1.78 0.58
CA GLN A 203 -5.66 -1.48 1.10
C GLN A 203 -6.24 -0.25 0.40
N LEU A 204 -5.43 0.79 0.19
CA LEU A 204 -5.82 1.98 -0.57
C LEU A 204 -6.30 1.60 -1.98
N TYR A 205 -5.51 0.82 -2.72
CA TYR A 205 -5.89 0.30 -4.03
C TYR A 205 -7.22 -0.49 -3.98
N ARG A 206 -7.37 -1.41 -3.01
CA ARG A 206 -8.57 -2.24 -2.92
C ARG A 206 -9.83 -1.44 -2.64
N ASN A 207 -9.74 -0.47 -1.76
CA ASN A 207 -10.84 0.40 -1.38
C ASN A 207 -11.24 1.32 -2.55
N ALA A 208 -10.28 1.97 -3.20
CA ALA A 208 -10.51 2.75 -4.41
C ALA A 208 -11.11 1.91 -5.55
N PHE A 209 -10.68 0.65 -5.69
CA PHE A 209 -11.20 -0.23 -6.73
C PHE A 209 -12.62 -0.71 -6.43
N ALA A 210 -12.92 -1.06 -5.17
CA ALA A 210 -14.26 -1.44 -4.74
C ALA A 210 -15.28 -0.32 -4.99
N GLU A 211 -14.96 0.93 -4.62
CA GLU A 211 -15.81 2.10 -4.89
C GLU A 211 -16.10 2.26 -6.39
N LYS A 212 -15.08 2.14 -7.24
CA LYS A 212 -15.25 2.27 -8.69
C LYS A 212 -16.06 1.12 -9.28
N LEU A 213 -15.97 -0.09 -8.74
CA LEU A 213 -16.82 -1.23 -9.12
C LEU A 213 -18.28 -1.01 -8.71
N GLU A 214 -18.53 -0.46 -7.52
CA GLU A 214 -19.86 -0.07 -7.07
C GLU A 214 -20.49 0.99 -7.97
N ALA A 215 -19.71 1.99 -8.39
CA ALA A 215 -20.15 2.98 -9.37
C ALA A 215 -20.51 2.38 -10.75
N LEU A 216 -19.96 1.21 -11.09
CA LEU A 216 -20.32 0.45 -12.29
C LEU A 216 -21.52 -0.48 -12.10
N GLY A 217 -22.10 -0.54 -10.89
CA GLY A 217 -23.26 -1.36 -10.55
C GLY A 217 -22.93 -2.73 -9.93
N TYR A 218 -21.65 -3.03 -9.70
CA TYR A 218 -21.27 -4.29 -9.07
C TYR A 218 -21.45 -4.24 -7.56
N GLN A 219 -21.89 -5.36 -6.98
CA GLN A 219 -21.90 -5.52 -5.54
C GLN A 219 -20.60 -6.18 -5.05
N ASN A 220 -19.89 -5.51 -4.14
CA ASN A 220 -18.72 -6.09 -3.50
C ASN A 220 -19.10 -6.87 -2.23
N TYR A 221 -18.27 -7.84 -1.84
CA TYR A 221 -18.27 -8.40 -0.50
C TYR A 221 -16.86 -8.42 0.08
N SER A 222 -16.76 -8.12 1.38
CA SER A 222 -15.50 -8.18 2.10
C SER A 222 -15.12 -9.63 2.42
N ARG A 223 -13.84 -9.92 2.28
CA ARG A 223 -13.16 -11.13 2.77
C ARG A 223 -12.24 -10.74 3.95
N GLU A 224 -11.63 -11.73 4.58
CA GLU A 224 -10.70 -11.48 5.69
C GLU A 224 -9.55 -10.53 5.30
N ASN A 225 -9.02 -9.81 6.30
CA ASN A 225 -7.86 -8.93 6.17
C ASN A 225 -8.03 -7.75 5.19
N GLY A 226 -9.27 -7.31 4.92
CA GLY A 226 -9.56 -6.19 4.01
C GLY A 226 -9.44 -6.56 2.53
N LEU A 227 -9.43 -7.85 2.21
CA LEU A 227 -9.63 -8.34 0.84
C LEU A 227 -11.10 -8.23 0.44
N PHE A 228 -11.41 -8.25 -0.85
CA PHE A 228 -12.79 -8.20 -1.35
C PHE A 228 -12.91 -8.96 -2.68
N ASP A 229 -14.14 -9.22 -3.11
CA ASP A 229 -14.46 -9.66 -4.48
C ASP A 229 -15.89 -9.24 -4.87
N ILE A 230 -16.29 -9.49 -6.11
CA ILE A 230 -17.63 -9.20 -6.62
C ILE A 230 -18.60 -10.35 -6.28
N LYS A 231 -19.78 -10.01 -5.75
CA LYS A 231 -20.88 -10.96 -5.53
C LYS A 231 -21.46 -11.43 -6.87
N GLY A 232 -21.91 -12.67 -6.92
CA GLY A 232 -22.56 -13.26 -8.10
C GLY A 232 -21.63 -14.09 -8.97
N ILE A 233 -20.30 -13.94 -8.84
CA ILE A 233 -19.36 -14.84 -9.52
C ILE A 233 -19.32 -16.20 -8.80
N PRO A 234 -19.63 -17.33 -9.48
CA PRO A 234 -19.66 -18.64 -8.85
C PRO A 234 -18.30 -19.07 -8.27
N GLN A 235 -18.29 -19.66 -7.07
CA GLN A 235 -17.05 -20.06 -6.40
C GLN A 235 -16.31 -21.18 -7.17
N ASN A 236 -17.04 -22.14 -7.75
CA ASN A 236 -16.45 -23.19 -8.59
C ASN A 236 -15.71 -22.60 -9.81
N LEU A 237 -16.18 -21.48 -10.37
CA LEU A 237 -15.51 -20.78 -11.46
C LEU A 237 -14.22 -20.08 -10.99
N ILE A 238 -14.27 -19.45 -9.81
CA ILE A 238 -13.08 -18.87 -9.17
C ILE A 238 -12.02 -19.95 -8.92
N ASP A 239 -12.44 -21.12 -8.42
CA ASP A 239 -11.55 -22.23 -8.11
C ASP A 239 -10.93 -22.81 -9.39
N GLU A 240 -11.71 -22.94 -10.48
CA GLU A 240 -11.21 -23.42 -11.78
C GLU A 240 -10.07 -22.54 -12.31
N PHE A 241 -10.27 -21.22 -12.32
CA PHE A 241 -9.27 -20.24 -12.80
C PHE A 241 -8.24 -19.80 -11.74
N SER A 242 -8.02 -20.63 -10.71
CA SER A 242 -7.01 -20.42 -9.66
C SER A 242 -5.92 -21.51 -9.68
N LYS A 243 -5.52 -21.99 -10.88
CA LYS A 243 -4.56 -23.09 -11.08
C LYS A 243 -3.23 -22.80 -10.40
N ARG A 244 -2.72 -21.58 -10.54
CA ARG A 244 -1.46 -21.16 -9.90
C ARG A 244 -1.49 -21.26 -8.37
N ARG A 245 -2.63 -20.96 -7.74
CA ARG A 245 -2.79 -21.05 -6.29
C ARG A 245 -2.77 -22.51 -5.85
N LYS A 246 -3.48 -23.38 -6.57
CA LYS A 246 -3.52 -24.83 -6.33
C LYS A 246 -2.11 -25.45 -6.42
N GLU A 247 -1.31 -25.05 -7.41
CA GLU A 247 0.10 -25.50 -7.53
C GLU A 247 0.97 -25.09 -6.32
N ILE A 248 0.84 -23.85 -5.86
CA ILE A 248 1.60 -23.35 -4.71
C ILE A 248 1.19 -24.10 -3.44
N GLU A 249 -0.11 -24.29 -3.21
CA GLU A 249 -0.62 -25.00 -2.04
C GLU A 249 -0.21 -26.48 -2.04
N ALA A 250 -0.26 -27.14 -3.21
CA ALA A 250 0.23 -28.50 -3.35
C ALA A 250 1.73 -28.60 -3.03
N SER A 251 2.55 -27.68 -3.53
CA SER A 251 3.99 -27.66 -3.25
C SER A 251 4.31 -27.39 -1.77
N LEU A 252 3.55 -26.52 -1.10
CA LEU A 252 3.71 -26.28 0.33
C LEU A 252 3.38 -27.53 1.14
N LYS A 253 2.27 -28.20 0.79
CA LYS A 253 1.82 -29.44 1.44
C LYS A 253 2.84 -30.57 1.25
N GLU A 254 3.35 -30.76 0.03
CA GLU A 254 4.38 -31.75 -0.28
C GLU A 254 5.65 -31.55 0.55
N ARG A 255 6.02 -30.28 0.79
CA ARG A 255 7.21 -29.91 1.56
C ARG A 255 6.97 -29.80 3.06
N GLY A 256 5.76 -30.08 3.55
CA GLY A 256 5.39 -29.94 4.96
C GLY A 256 5.53 -28.52 5.50
N MET A 257 5.43 -27.51 4.63
CA MET A 257 5.59 -26.10 5.00
C MET A 257 4.25 -25.45 5.31
N GLU A 258 4.22 -24.61 6.35
CA GLU A 258 3.04 -23.80 6.65
C GLU A 258 2.78 -22.78 5.53
N SER A 259 1.48 -22.55 5.28
CA SER A 259 1.00 -21.54 4.34
C SER A 259 1.11 -20.15 4.95
N ASN A 260 2.28 -19.53 4.76
CA ASN A 260 2.53 -18.13 5.11
C ASN A 260 3.13 -17.37 3.92
N SER A 261 3.22 -16.05 4.02
CA SER A 261 3.68 -15.17 2.93
C SER A 261 5.07 -15.57 2.40
N TYR A 262 6.02 -15.81 3.30
CA TYR A 262 7.40 -16.16 2.96
C TYR A 262 7.50 -17.51 2.25
N ASN A 263 6.92 -18.56 2.85
CA ASN A 263 6.93 -19.90 2.27
C ASN A 263 6.17 -19.94 0.94
N SER A 264 5.04 -19.24 0.84
CA SER A 264 4.26 -19.14 -0.41
C SER A 264 5.08 -18.47 -1.52
N GLN A 265 5.88 -17.45 -1.20
CA GLN A 265 6.76 -16.80 -2.18
C GLN A 265 7.87 -17.75 -2.66
N LEU A 266 8.50 -18.50 -1.76
CA LEU A 266 9.52 -19.49 -2.11
C LEU A 266 8.94 -20.63 -2.96
N ALA A 267 7.80 -21.17 -2.57
CA ALA A 267 7.08 -22.18 -3.35
C ALA A 267 6.66 -21.62 -4.72
N ALA A 268 6.24 -20.35 -4.77
CA ALA A 268 5.88 -19.69 -6.01
C ALA A 268 7.07 -19.50 -6.97
N LEU A 269 8.28 -19.31 -6.46
CA LEU A 269 9.50 -19.26 -7.28
C LEU A 269 9.91 -20.66 -7.74
N ALA A 270 9.84 -21.66 -6.85
CA ALA A 270 10.27 -23.03 -7.13
C ALA A 270 9.38 -23.75 -8.17
N THR A 271 8.07 -23.47 -8.16
CA THR A 271 7.09 -24.08 -9.08
C THR A 271 6.86 -23.25 -10.34
N ARG A 272 7.66 -22.21 -10.56
CA ARG A 272 7.45 -21.27 -11.66
C ARG A 272 7.84 -21.90 -13.00
N ALA A 273 6.86 -22.18 -13.86
CA ALA A 273 7.11 -22.45 -15.27
C ALA A 273 7.44 -21.17 -16.05
N SER A 274 8.28 -21.29 -17.09
CA SER A 274 8.44 -20.23 -18.09
C SER A 274 7.13 -20.04 -18.84
N LYS A 275 6.70 -18.79 -19.02
CA LYS A 275 5.48 -18.48 -19.78
C LYS A 275 5.72 -18.85 -21.24
N LYS A 276 4.89 -19.74 -21.79
CA LYS A 276 4.90 -20.04 -23.22
C LYS A 276 4.13 -18.92 -23.94
N PRO A 277 4.61 -18.42 -25.08
CA PRO A 277 3.82 -17.54 -25.92
C PRO A 277 2.63 -18.36 -26.44
N VAL A 278 1.41 -17.93 -26.08
CA VAL A 278 0.15 -18.49 -26.58
C VAL A 278 -0.59 -17.35 -27.27
N GLU A 279 -1.22 -17.65 -28.40
CA GLU A 279 -2.05 -16.68 -29.13
C GLU A 279 -3.27 -16.32 -28.26
N ARG A 280 -3.65 -15.04 -28.23
CA ARG A 280 -4.63 -14.52 -27.26
C ARG A 280 -6.06 -14.91 -27.62
N GLY A 281 -6.39 -14.94 -28.91
CA GLY A 281 -7.67 -15.46 -29.40
C GLY A 281 -7.87 -16.93 -29.00
N GLU A 282 -6.84 -17.75 -29.16
CA GLU A 282 -6.84 -19.14 -28.69
C GLU A 282 -7.03 -19.24 -27.16
N LEU A 283 -6.36 -18.36 -26.40
CA LEU A 283 -6.48 -18.35 -24.94
C LEU A 283 -7.89 -17.97 -24.48
N ARG A 284 -8.50 -16.96 -25.11
CA ARG A 284 -9.87 -16.55 -24.82
C ARG A 284 -10.86 -17.67 -25.15
N ALA A 285 -10.71 -18.29 -26.32
CA ALA A 285 -11.53 -19.44 -26.71
C ALA A 285 -11.39 -20.61 -25.72
N ALA A 286 -10.18 -20.84 -25.19
CA ALA A 286 -9.96 -21.84 -24.15
C ALA A 286 -10.70 -21.50 -22.85
N TRP A 287 -10.66 -20.24 -22.39
CA TRP A 287 -11.41 -19.82 -21.21
C TRP A 287 -12.93 -19.96 -21.41
N GLU A 288 -13.45 -19.55 -22.55
CA GLU A 288 -14.88 -19.69 -22.89
C GLU A 288 -15.29 -21.17 -22.94
N ALA A 289 -14.42 -22.06 -23.43
CA ALA A 289 -14.65 -23.50 -23.41
C ALA A 289 -14.65 -24.08 -21.97
N GLU A 290 -13.72 -23.65 -21.10
CA GLU A 290 -13.69 -24.05 -19.68
C GLU A 290 -14.98 -23.60 -18.94
N VAL A 291 -15.43 -22.36 -19.17
CA VAL A 291 -16.69 -21.83 -18.60
C VAL A 291 -17.90 -22.66 -19.08
N LYS A 292 -17.95 -22.95 -20.38
CA LYS A 292 -19.02 -23.76 -20.98
C LYS A 292 -19.03 -25.20 -20.46
N ALA A 293 -17.86 -25.78 -20.22
CA ALA A 293 -17.72 -27.13 -19.65
C ALA A 293 -18.28 -27.20 -18.21
N LEU A 294 -18.22 -26.09 -17.46
CA LEU A 294 -18.85 -25.96 -16.15
C LEU A 294 -20.37 -25.70 -16.22
N GLY A 295 -20.94 -25.54 -17.42
CA GLY A 295 -22.37 -25.24 -17.61
C GLY A 295 -22.76 -23.83 -17.16
N ILE A 296 -21.81 -22.89 -17.13
CA ILE A 296 -22.03 -21.52 -16.66
C ILE A 296 -22.34 -20.61 -17.85
N ASP A 297 -23.44 -19.86 -17.75
CA ASP A 297 -23.75 -18.74 -18.64
C ASP A 297 -23.11 -17.46 -18.06
N MET A 298 -22.00 -17.02 -18.66
CA MET A 298 -21.26 -15.86 -18.18
C MET A 298 -22.06 -14.56 -18.31
N ASP A 299 -22.91 -14.44 -19.33
CA ASP A 299 -23.74 -13.25 -19.52
C ASP A 299 -24.79 -13.15 -18.42
N GLN A 300 -25.38 -14.29 -18.03
CA GLN A 300 -26.31 -14.34 -16.90
C GLN A 300 -25.60 -14.01 -15.58
N VAL A 301 -24.41 -14.57 -15.35
CA VAL A 301 -23.59 -14.27 -14.17
C VAL A 301 -23.30 -12.76 -14.05
N LEU A 302 -22.93 -12.11 -15.16
CA LEU A 302 -22.67 -10.66 -15.15
C LEU A 302 -23.94 -9.85 -14.87
N ARG A 303 -25.08 -10.21 -15.46
CA ARG A 303 -26.36 -9.54 -15.18
C ARG A 303 -26.73 -9.64 -13.69
N ASP A 304 -26.57 -10.82 -13.10
CA ASP A 304 -26.87 -11.04 -11.69
C ASP A 304 -25.90 -10.27 -10.77
N ALA A 305 -24.63 -10.19 -11.15
CA ALA A 305 -23.60 -9.45 -10.41
C ALA A 305 -23.79 -7.92 -10.47
N GLN A 306 -24.37 -7.40 -11.55
CA GLN A 306 -24.66 -5.97 -11.76
C GLN A 306 -26.04 -5.55 -11.24
N THR A 307 -26.87 -6.48 -10.75
CA THR A 307 -28.24 -6.15 -10.34
C THR A 307 -28.22 -5.31 -9.07
N PRO A 308 -28.78 -4.08 -9.07
CA PRO A 308 -28.91 -3.29 -7.86
C PRO A 308 -29.89 -3.97 -6.92
N ARG A 309 -29.48 -4.29 -5.69
CA ARG A 309 -30.45 -4.46 -4.61
C ARG A 309 -30.91 -3.07 -4.18
N SER A 310 -32.19 -2.97 -3.78
CA SER A 310 -32.76 -1.80 -3.14
C SER A 310 -31.79 -1.22 -2.12
N PRO A 311 -31.68 0.12 -2.01
CA PRO A 311 -30.76 0.75 -1.08
C PRO A 311 -31.18 0.34 0.34
N ASP A 312 -30.54 -0.68 0.89
CA ASP A 312 -30.36 -0.75 2.34
C ASP A 312 -29.78 0.61 2.71
N ARG A 313 -30.42 1.33 3.65
CA ARG A 313 -30.01 2.69 4.07
C ARG A 313 -28.49 2.72 4.25
N ILE A 314 -27.78 3.21 3.24
CA ILE A 314 -26.34 3.42 3.32
C ILE A 314 -26.19 4.53 4.35
N PRO A 315 -25.51 4.30 5.49
CA PRO A 315 -25.21 5.37 6.41
C PRO A 315 -24.52 6.49 5.64
N ASP A 316 -24.87 7.74 5.94
CA ASP A 316 -24.22 8.92 5.38
C ASP A 316 -22.69 8.73 5.37
N PRO A 317 -22.02 8.79 4.20
CA PRO A 317 -20.59 8.51 4.07
C PRO A 317 -19.73 9.27 5.08
N ASP A 318 -20.10 10.51 5.38
CA ASP A 318 -19.38 11.35 6.34
C ASP A 318 -19.54 10.82 7.78
N GLN A 319 -20.74 10.37 8.15
CA GLN A 319 -20.98 9.73 9.45
C GLN A 319 -20.24 8.40 9.56
N LEU A 320 -20.15 7.63 8.48
CA LEU A 320 -19.43 6.36 8.47
C LEU A 320 -17.91 6.60 8.58
N ALA A 321 -17.38 7.62 7.91
CA ALA A 321 -15.99 8.05 8.04
C ALA A 321 -15.67 8.48 9.48
N ALA A 322 -16.51 9.31 10.09
CA ALA A 322 -16.37 9.73 11.48
C ALA A 322 -16.36 8.53 12.44
N ARG A 323 -17.29 7.57 12.28
CA ARG A 323 -17.31 6.34 13.09
C ARG A 323 -16.03 5.50 12.89
N ALA A 324 -15.56 5.37 11.65
CA ALA A 324 -14.37 4.60 11.33
C ALA A 324 -13.09 5.23 11.92
N VAL A 325 -12.95 6.55 11.82
CA VAL A 325 -11.83 7.30 12.43
C VAL A 325 -11.87 7.18 13.94
N ASN A 326 -13.03 7.41 14.57
CA ASN A 326 -13.17 7.31 16.02
C ASN A 326 -12.84 5.91 16.53
N TYR A 327 -13.35 4.87 15.88
CA TYR A 327 -13.03 3.49 16.21
C TYR A 327 -11.52 3.21 16.10
N ALA A 328 -10.88 3.65 15.01
CA ALA A 328 -9.46 3.43 14.78
C ALA A 328 -8.60 4.17 15.82
N VAL A 329 -8.91 5.45 16.11
CA VAL A 329 -8.23 6.25 17.13
C VAL A 329 -8.36 5.60 18.50
N SER A 330 -9.59 5.26 18.94
CA SER A 330 -9.80 4.60 20.24
C SER A 330 -9.03 3.29 20.35
N HIS A 331 -9.01 2.48 19.27
CA HIS A 331 -8.25 1.23 19.24
C HIS A 331 -6.75 1.41 19.49
N PHE A 332 -6.14 2.47 18.94
CA PHE A 332 -4.71 2.73 19.15
C PHE A 332 -4.42 3.47 20.45
N ALA A 333 -5.32 4.37 20.87
CA ALA A 333 -5.19 5.17 22.09
C ALA A 333 -5.17 4.32 23.37
N GLU A 334 -5.77 3.12 23.36
CA GLU A 334 -5.72 2.18 24.49
C GLU A 334 -4.30 1.82 24.95
N ARG A 335 -3.34 1.80 24.02
CA ARG A 335 -1.98 1.28 24.28
C ARG A 335 -0.87 2.24 23.87
N ASN A 336 -1.21 3.32 23.19
CA ASN A 336 -0.24 4.26 22.62
C ASN A 336 -0.70 5.70 22.84
N ALA A 337 0.20 6.54 23.33
CA ALA A 337 -0.03 7.99 23.40
C ALA A 337 0.08 8.66 22.02
N ILE A 338 0.83 8.05 21.11
CA ILE A 338 1.09 8.55 19.75
C ILE A 338 0.97 7.37 18.79
N TYR A 339 0.30 7.56 17.67
CA TYR A 339 0.02 6.49 16.70
C TYR A 339 0.26 6.96 15.27
N ALA A 340 0.81 6.06 14.43
CA ALA A 340 1.12 6.38 13.05
C ALA A 340 -0.17 6.64 12.24
N ARG A 341 -0.22 7.73 11.46
CA ARG A 341 -1.42 8.07 10.68
C ARG A 341 -1.83 6.95 9.72
N ALA A 342 -0.86 6.35 9.03
CA ALA A 342 -1.12 5.24 8.10
C ALA A 342 -1.78 4.03 8.80
N ALA A 343 -1.47 3.80 10.09
CA ALA A 343 -2.09 2.72 10.86
C ALA A 343 -3.55 3.04 11.21
N VAL A 344 -3.85 4.30 11.57
CA VAL A 344 -5.22 4.78 11.80
C VAL A 344 -6.06 4.65 10.53
N VAL A 345 -5.53 5.11 9.40
CA VAL A 345 -6.21 5.06 8.10
C VAL A 345 -6.45 3.61 7.66
N ASP A 346 -5.45 2.71 7.77
CA ASP A 346 -5.62 1.27 7.50
C ASP A 346 -6.71 0.64 8.37
N LYS A 347 -6.69 0.92 9.68
CA LYS A 347 -7.66 0.38 10.62
C LYS A 347 -9.08 0.90 10.34
N ALA A 348 -9.22 2.18 10.03
CA ALA A 348 -10.49 2.80 9.66
C ALA A 348 -11.06 2.19 8.37
N MET A 349 -10.24 2.01 7.33
CA MET A 349 -10.65 1.34 6.08
C MET A 349 -11.07 -0.12 6.31
N LYS A 350 -10.40 -0.85 7.22
CA LYS A 350 -10.79 -2.22 7.57
C LYS A 350 -12.08 -2.29 8.38
N TYR A 351 -12.35 -1.27 9.21
CA TYR A 351 -13.58 -1.16 9.97
C TYR A 351 -14.78 -0.81 9.09
N ALA A 352 -14.60 0.12 8.15
CA ALA A 352 -15.61 0.53 7.19
C ALA A 352 -15.09 0.39 5.74
N PRO A 353 -15.16 -0.81 5.14
CA PRO A 353 -14.61 -1.08 3.80
C PRO A 353 -15.18 -0.22 2.67
N ASN A 354 -16.38 0.35 2.87
CA ASN A 354 -17.08 1.17 1.88
C ASN A 354 -16.76 2.67 2.03
N VAL A 355 -15.91 3.07 3.00
CA VAL A 355 -15.47 4.46 3.15
C VAL A 355 -14.13 4.63 2.45
N THR A 356 -14.01 5.68 1.64
CA THR A 356 -12.77 5.93 0.90
C THR A 356 -11.65 6.40 1.83
N ALA A 357 -10.39 6.09 1.48
CA ALA A 357 -9.24 6.68 2.16
C ALA A 357 -9.28 8.22 2.14
N ARG A 358 -9.80 8.81 1.06
CA ARG A 358 -10.00 10.27 0.95
C ARG A 358 -11.01 10.79 1.97
N ALA A 359 -12.13 10.09 2.18
CA ALA A 359 -13.12 10.48 3.18
C ALA A 359 -12.55 10.34 4.61
N ILE A 360 -11.81 9.26 4.89
CA ILE A 360 -11.09 9.08 6.17
C ILE A 360 -10.08 10.21 6.38
N ASP A 361 -9.31 10.57 5.35
CA ASP A 361 -8.32 11.63 5.42
C ASP A 361 -8.94 13.02 5.61
N ALA A 362 -10.08 13.28 4.97
CA ALA A 362 -10.86 14.50 5.17
C ALA A 362 -11.40 14.60 6.60
N GLU A 363 -11.93 13.50 7.14
CA GLU A 363 -12.39 13.43 8.53
C GLU A 363 -11.24 13.60 9.54
N LEU A 364 -10.08 12.97 9.30
CA LEU A 364 -8.89 13.20 10.12
C LEU A 364 -8.49 14.68 10.12
N ALA A 365 -8.50 15.33 8.95
CA ALA A 365 -8.21 16.76 8.84
C ALA A 365 -9.26 17.62 9.57
N HIS A 366 -10.53 17.23 9.52
CA HIS A 366 -11.62 17.87 10.26
C HIS A 366 -11.38 17.77 11.78
N GLN A 367 -11.10 16.57 12.31
CA GLN A 367 -10.82 16.37 13.73
C GLN A 367 -9.55 17.09 14.22
N VAL A 368 -8.54 17.23 13.35
CA VAL A 368 -7.35 18.04 13.64
C VAL A 368 -7.70 19.53 13.74
N LYS A 369 -8.50 20.03 12.79
CA LYS A 369 -8.96 21.42 12.79
C LYS A 369 -9.79 21.75 14.03
N ASP A 370 -10.62 20.81 14.48
CA ASP A 370 -11.49 20.97 15.66
C ASP A 370 -10.76 20.73 16.99
N GLY A 371 -9.48 20.33 16.96
CA GLY A 371 -8.65 20.13 18.14
C GLY A 371 -8.94 18.83 18.91
N TYR A 372 -9.63 17.87 18.29
CA TYR A 372 -9.78 16.51 18.82
C TYR A 372 -8.53 15.67 18.59
N LEU A 373 -7.86 15.89 17.46
CA LEU A 373 -6.60 15.25 17.09
C LEU A 373 -5.50 16.28 16.89
N PHE A 374 -4.25 15.84 17.05
CA PHE A 374 -3.06 16.64 16.83
C PHE A 374 -2.08 15.85 15.96
N THR A 375 -1.47 16.53 14.99
CA THR A 375 -0.48 15.95 14.08
C THR A 375 0.95 16.21 14.57
N LEU A 376 1.81 15.20 14.44
CA LEU A 376 3.23 15.31 14.72
C LEU A 376 4.03 14.75 13.54
N GLU A 377 4.93 15.58 12.98
CA GLU A 377 5.87 15.13 11.96
C GLU A 377 7.14 14.60 12.61
N ARG A 378 7.55 13.38 12.24
CA ARG A 378 8.83 12.79 12.63
C ARG A 378 9.57 12.27 11.39
N PRO A 379 10.90 12.06 11.45
CA PRO A 379 11.65 11.51 10.32
C PRO A 379 11.05 10.21 9.75
N GLU A 380 10.45 9.40 10.62
CA GLU A 380 9.85 8.13 10.28
C GLU A 380 8.44 8.25 9.67
N GLY A 381 7.79 9.42 9.72
CA GLY A 381 6.48 9.68 9.12
C GLY A 381 5.58 10.58 9.96
N GLN A 382 4.33 10.73 9.51
CA GLN A 382 3.30 11.50 10.21
C GLN A 382 2.61 10.64 11.29
N PHE A 383 2.49 11.22 12.48
CA PHE A 383 1.85 10.63 13.65
C PHE A 383 0.69 11.50 14.12
N LEU A 384 -0.20 10.88 14.88
CA LEU A 384 -1.38 11.48 15.48
C LEU A 384 -1.37 11.21 16.99
N THR A 385 -1.98 12.12 17.74
CA THR A 385 -2.39 11.92 19.13
C THR A 385 -3.74 12.61 19.34
N ASP A 386 -4.48 12.22 20.37
CA ASP A 386 -5.79 12.79 20.69
C ASP A 386 -5.73 13.72 21.90
N LEU A 387 -6.77 14.55 22.01
CA LEU A 387 -6.90 15.51 23.10
C LEU A 387 -6.88 14.86 24.49
N GLN A 388 -7.38 13.63 24.63
CA GLN A 388 -7.40 12.94 25.92
C GLN A 388 -5.98 12.58 26.37
N ASN A 389 -5.16 12.03 25.46
CA ASN A 389 -3.75 11.76 25.70
C ASN A 389 -2.97 13.03 26.08
N VAL A 390 -3.19 14.14 25.36
CA VAL A 390 -2.57 15.44 25.68
C VAL A 390 -2.99 15.95 27.07
N ARG A 391 -4.26 15.78 27.46
CA ARG A 391 -4.75 16.16 28.79
C ARG A 391 -4.10 15.32 29.88
N THR A 392 -4.08 14.00 29.71
CA THR A 392 -3.44 13.08 30.65
C THR A 392 -1.95 13.38 30.80
N GLU A 393 -1.24 13.69 29.71
CA GLU A 393 0.16 14.09 29.77
C GLU A 393 0.35 15.40 30.55
N ARG A 394 -0.49 16.41 30.32
CA ARG A 394 -0.44 17.68 31.07
C ARG A 394 -0.71 17.49 32.55
N GLU A 395 -1.68 16.67 32.91
CA GLU A 395 -1.99 16.33 34.31
C GLU A 395 -0.81 15.61 34.98
N ASN A 396 -0.19 14.65 34.29
CA ASN A 396 0.99 13.95 34.78
C ASN A 396 2.17 14.92 35.00
N ILE A 397 2.43 15.82 34.05
CA ILE A 397 3.47 16.85 34.18
C ILE A 397 3.17 17.75 35.39
N TYR A 398 1.93 18.23 35.52
CA TYR A 398 1.52 19.09 36.64
C TYR A 398 1.71 18.40 38.00
N LEU A 399 1.31 17.13 38.12
CA LEU A 399 1.53 16.33 39.33
C LEU A 399 3.04 16.17 39.61
N MET A 400 3.84 15.86 38.59
CA MET A 400 5.29 15.70 38.74
C MET A 400 6.02 16.99 39.12
N THR A 401 5.61 18.14 38.58
CA THR A 401 6.22 19.44 38.90
C THR A 401 5.76 19.95 40.27
N SER A 402 4.47 19.81 40.60
CA SER A 402 3.95 20.21 41.92
C SER A 402 4.48 19.35 43.07
N LEU A 403 4.85 18.09 42.80
CA LEU A 403 5.55 17.23 43.76
C LEU A 403 7.04 17.57 43.91
N LYS A 404 7.68 18.20 42.91
CA LYS A 404 9.06 18.70 43.05
C LYS A 404 9.16 19.94 43.94
N ASP A 405 8.12 20.78 43.93
CA ASP A 405 8.07 22.02 44.71
C ASP A 405 7.56 21.81 46.15
N ARG A 406 7.02 20.63 46.45
CA ARG A 406 6.80 20.20 47.84
C ARG A 406 8.07 19.50 48.30
N GLU A 407 8.67 19.99 49.39
CA GLU A 407 9.72 19.25 50.11
C GLU A 407 9.31 17.78 50.14
N VAL A 408 10.15 16.94 49.52
CA VAL A 408 10.01 15.50 49.61
C VAL A 408 10.02 15.20 51.11
N LEU A 409 8.85 14.95 51.69
CA LEU A 409 8.76 14.41 53.03
C LEU A 409 9.46 13.06 52.95
N ASP A 410 10.71 13.04 53.39
CA ASP A 410 11.52 11.85 53.48
C ASP A 410 10.67 10.77 54.17
N MET A 411 10.42 9.66 53.48
CA MET A 411 9.66 8.53 54.01
C MET A 411 10.19 8.07 55.38
N ARG A 412 11.49 8.28 55.63
CA ARG A 412 12.12 8.00 56.93
C ARG A 412 11.61 8.92 58.04
N THR A 413 11.34 10.19 57.73
CA THR A 413 10.79 11.18 58.68
C THR A 413 9.33 10.90 59.00
N MET A 414 8.54 10.46 58.02
CA MET A 414 7.15 10.01 58.27
C MET A 414 7.10 8.72 59.08
N TYR A 415 7.95 7.74 58.77
CA TYR A 415 8.03 6.48 59.52
C TYR A 415 8.43 6.72 60.99
N ASN A 416 9.45 7.54 61.24
CA ASN A 416 9.90 7.83 62.61
C ASN A 416 8.85 8.60 63.44
N ARG A 417 8.09 9.51 62.81
CA ARG A 417 6.94 10.19 63.47
C ARG A 417 5.79 9.23 63.77
N ALA A 418 5.48 8.32 62.85
CA ALA A 418 4.39 7.36 63.03
C ALA A 418 4.71 6.28 64.08
N THR A 419 5.98 5.90 64.25
CA THR A 419 6.39 4.84 65.19
C THR A 419 6.92 5.36 66.54
N GLY A 420 6.90 6.68 66.78
CA GLY A 420 7.33 7.26 68.06
C GLY A 420 8.79 7.02 68.45
N ARG A 421 9.66 6.67 67.49
CA ARG A 421 11.08 6.43 67.76
C ARG A 421 11.85 7.74 67.70
N THR A 422 12.06 8.37 68.85
CA THR A 422 13.08 9.40 69.03
C THR A 422 14.46 8.75 68.92
N SER A 423 15.30 9.23 68.00
CA SER A 423 16.68 8.77 67.86
C SER A 423 17.52 9.29 69.04
N GLU A 424 17.49 8.58 70.16
CA GLU A 424 18.55 8.65 71.15
C GLU A 424 19.64 7.63 70.79
N LEU A 425 20.74 8.14 70.25
CA LEU A 425 22.09 7.56 70.27
C LEU A 425 22.97 8.80 69.98
N GLY A 426 23.48 9.50 70.99
CA GLY A 426 24.42 8.97 71.96
C GLY A 426 25.82 9.18 71.38
N SER A 427 26.49 10.26 71.77
CA SER A 427 27.84 10.57 71.32
C SER A 427 28.82 9.48 71.77
N SER A 428 29.64 8.97 70.86
CA SER A 428 30.95 8.45 71.20
C SER A 428 31.96 8.95 70.18
N LYS A 429 32.90 9.76 70.69
CA LYS A 429 34.15 10.18 70.05
C LYS A 429 35.06 8.96 69.78
N GLU A 430 36.14 9.26 69.06
CA GLU A 430 37.39 8.50 68.81
C GLU A 430 37.46 7.87 67.41
N ALA A 431 38.13 8.50 66.43
CA ALA A 431 39.58 8.66 66.23
C ALA A 431 40.24 7.48 65.48
N CYS A 432 40.30 7.57 64.15
CA CYS A 432 41.50 7.47 63.29
C CYS A 432 41.06 7.56 61.82
#